data_AF-A0A922IHU0-F1
#
_entry.id   AF-A0A922IHU0-F1
#
_cell.length_a   1.000
_cell.length_b   1.000
_cell.length_c   1.000
_cell.angle_alpha   90.00
_cell.angle_beta   90.00
_cell.angle_gamma   90.00
#
_symmetry.space_group_name_H-M   'P 1'
#
loop_
_entity.id
_entity.type
_entity.pdbx_description
1 polymer ?
#
loop_
_entity_poly.entity_id
_entity_poly.type
_entity_poly.pdbx_seq_one_letter_code
_entity_poly.pdbx_strand_id
1 'polypeptide(L)'
;MRPEENLSFIRMENLFDIPELVEALKRENIRDIVCLNVDRNFLAPYMVIGNGVSKRHIQNTVVHIHKLLKYKLRNTSIPIPLFQGIDGSCEWIAVDMSTIFLHLFLPSTRLKYDLESLWCAGPQYDDQLFQKNTAELPNRNFNWEQLLSEIQQAKQC
;
A
#
# COMPACT_ATOMS: atom_id res chain seq x y z
N MET A 1 -27.35 3.73 15.25
CA MET A 1 -26.49 4.09 14.09
C MET A 1 -25.85 2.81 13.63
N ARG A 2 -26.01 2.47 12.36
CA ARG A 2 -25.53 1.21 11.79
C ARG A 2 -24.01 1.33 11.55
N PRO A 3 -23.14 0.39 11.98
CA PRO A 3 -21.67 0.50 11.84
C PRO A 3 -21.20 0.77 10.41
N GLU A 4 -21.98 0.32 9.42
CA GLU A 4 -21.76 0.51 7.99
C GLU A 4 -21.93 1.96 7.50
N GLU A 5 -22.62 2.83 8.25
CA GLU A 5 -22.81 4.25 7.89
C GLU A 5 -21.56 5.11 8.18
N ASN A 6 -20.57 4.58 8.91
CA ASN A 6 -19.25 5.21 9.13
C ASN A 6 -18.17 4.77 8.13
N LEU A 7 -18.51 3.93 7.15
CA LEU A 7 -17.62 3.54 6.06
C LEU A 7 -17.55 4.59 4.93
N SER A 8 -17.95 5.84 5.21
CA SER A 8 -17.68 6.98 4.34
C SER A 8 -16.18 7.23 4.09
N PHE A 9 -15.30 6.59 4.88
CA PHE A 9 -13.86 6.54 4.67
C PHE A 9 -13.40 5.77 3.42
N ILE A 10 -14.26 4.95 2.80
CA ILE A 10 -13.89 4.08 1.67
C ILE A 10 -14.61 4.52 0.39
N ARG A 11 -14.56 5.81 0.09
CA ARG A 11 -14.68 6.24 -1.30
C ARG A 11 -13.27 6.60 -1.75
N MET A 12 -12.57 5.60 -2.28
CA MET A 12 -11.21 5.73 -2.77
C MET A 12 -11.28 6.54 -4.06
N GLU A 13 -11.12 7.85 -3.92
CA GLU A 13 -11.02 8.74 -5.06
C GLU A 13 -9.71 8.44 -5.81
N ASN A 14 -9.78 8.42 -7.14
CA ASN A 14 -8.59 8.22 -7.96
C ASN A 14 -7.68 9.45 -7.85
N LEU A 15 -6.63 9.34 -7.04
CA LEU A 15 -5.64 10.41 -6.86
C LEU A 15 -4.73 10.56 -8.10
N PHE A 16 -4.47 9.43 -8.76
CA PHE A 16 -3.74 9.32 -10.01
C PHE A 16 -4.41 8.32 -10.94
N ASP A 17 -4.38 8.64 -12.24
CA ASP A 17 -4.53 7.63 -13.27
C ASP A 17 -3.19 6.90 -13.46
N ILE A 18 -3.22 5.58 -13.71
CA ILE A 18 -1.99 4.79 -13.90
C ILE A 18 -1.10 5.36 -15.02
N PRO A 19 -1.61 5.71 -16.22
CA PRO A 19 -0.76 6.26 -17.28
C PRO A 19 -0.09 7.58 -16.88
N GLU A 20 -0.80 8.42 -16.12
CA GLU A 20 -0.27 9.69 -15.60
C GLU A 20 0.85 9.45 -14.59
N LEU A 21 0.64 8.54 -13.64
CA LEU A 21 1.67 8.18 -12.66
C LEU A 21 2.90 7.59 -13.34
N VAL A 22 2.72 6.66 -14.29
CA VAL A 22 3.82 6.05 -15.04
C VAL A 22 4.62 7.11 -15.80
N GLU A 23 3.95 8.08 -16.42
CA GLU A 23 4.62 9.19 -17.11
C GLU A 23 5.41 10.08 -16.13
N ALA A 24 4.85 10.40 -14.96
CA ALA A 24 5.56 11.14 -13.92
C ALA A 24 6.81 10.38 -13.44
N LEU A 25 6.70 9.07 -13.22
CA LEU A 25 7.83 8.22 -12.81
C LEU A 25 8.91 8.14 -13.89
N LYS A 26 8.52 8.05 -15.17
CA LYS A 26 9.47 8.06 -16.30
C LYS A 26 10.25 9.38 -16.39
N ARG A 27 9.59 10.53 -16.15
CA ARG A 27 10.24 11.85 -16.12
C ARG A 27 11.26 11.97 -14.98
N GLU A 28 10.97 11.31 -13.86
CA GLU A 28 11.89 11.17 -12.74
C GLU A 28 12.92 10.03 -12.95
N ASN A 29 13.09 9.53 -14.18
CA ASN A 29 14.05 8.48 -14.54
C ASN A 29 13.93 7.18 -13.73
N ILE A 30 12.72 6.85 -13.25
CA ILE A 30 12.44 5.52 -12.70
C ILE A 30 12.43 4.52 -13.85
N ARG A 31 13.11 3.38 -13.63
CA ARG A 31 13.32 2.33 -14.62
C ARG A 31 12.49 1.10 -14.31
N ASP A 32 12.33 0.23 -15.29
CA ASP A 32 11.69 -1.09 -15.16
C ASP A 32 10.33 -1.03 -14.45
N ILE A 33 9.50 -0.06 -14.87
CA ILE A 33 8.19 0.17 -14.26
C ILE A 33 7.24 -0.95 -14.68
N VAL A 34 6.65 -1.62 -13.71
CA VAL A 34 5.63 -2.65 -13.88
C VAL A 34 4.35 -2.22 -13.17
N CYS A 35 3.21 -2.46 -13.80
CA CYS A 35 1.90 -2.17 -13.25
C CYS A 35 1.12 -3.48 -13.16
N LEU A 36 0.79 -3.90 -11.94
CA LEU A 36 0.05 -5.11 -11.63
C LEU A 36 -1.38 -4.75 -11.27
N ASN A 37 -2.34 -5.54 -11.77
CA ASN A 37 -3.71 -5.53 -11.30
C ASN A 37 -3.84 -6.62 -10.24
N VAL A 38 -4.08 -6.23 -9.00
CA VAL A 38 -3.93 -7.06 -7.80
C VAL A 38 -5.26 -7.64 -7.30
N ASP A 39 -6.30 -7.58 -8.14
CA ASP A 39 -7.71 -7.98 -7.91
C ASP A 39 -8.64 -6.85 -7.46
N ARG A 40 -9.84 -6.82 -8.07
CA ARG A 40 -10.88 -5.79 -7.91
C ARG A 40 -11.63 -5.85 -6.59
N ASN A 41 -11.48 -6.95 -5.83
CA ASN A 41 -12.10 -7.12 -4.52
C ASN A 41 -11.29 -6.48 -3.38
N PHE A 42 -10.06 -6.01 -3.65
CA PHE A 42 -9.24 -5.29 -2.70
C PHE A 42 -9.42 -3.77 -2.80
N LEU A 43 -9.17 -3.10 -1.68
CA LEU A 43 -9.29 -1.65 -1.54
C LEU A 43 -8.37 -0.93 -2.56
N ALA A 44 -7.10 -1.31 -2.73
CA ALA A 44 -6.28 -0.76 -3.82
C ALA A 44 -6.11 -1.77 -4.96
N PRO A 45 -6.77 -1.57 -6.12
CA PRO A 45 -6.76 -2.55 -7.21
C PRO A 45 -5.44 -2.60 -7.99
N TYR A 46 -4.52 -1.64 -7.80
CA TYR A 46 -3.31 -1.54 -8.60
C TYR A 46 -2.04 -1.44 -7.76
N MET A 47 -1.00 -2.14 -8.19
CA MET A 47 0.36 -2.00 -7.65
C MET A 47 1.29 -1.57 -8.77
N VAL A 48 2.03 -0.49 -8.55
CA VAL A 48 3.04 0.03 -9.48
C VAL A 48 4.40 -0.15 -8.84
N ILE A 49 5.31 -0.83 -9.53
CA ILE A 49 6.65 -1.17 -9.02
C ILE A 49 7.69 -0.56 -9.97
N GLY A 50 8.72 0.09 -9.45
CA GLY A 50 9.79 0.69 -10.26
C GLY A 50 11.15 0.74 -9.57
N ASN A 51 12.21 0.87 -10.38
CA ASN A 51 13.60 0.91 -9.93
C ASN A 51 14.16 2.34 -9.94
N GLY A 52 14.70 2.78 -8.80
CA GLY A 52 15.55 3.95 -8.71
C GLY A 52 17.05 3.58 -8.71
N VAL A 53 17.91 4.57 -8.97
CA VAL A 53 19.37 4.34 -9.05
C VAL A 53 20.10 4.50 -7.71
N SER A 54 19.50 5.17 -6.74
CA SER A 54 20.04 5.35 -5.39
C SER A 54 18.92 5.62 -4.39
N LYS A 55 19.18 5.45 -3.08
CA LYS A 55 18.23 5.77 -2.01
C LYS A 55 17.71 7.20 -2.12
N ARG A 56 18.64 8.15 -2.33
CA ARG A 56 18.33 9.57 -2.53
C ARG A 56 17.46 9.82 -3.76
N HIS A 57 17.73 9.11 -4.86
CA HIS A 57 16.91 9.22 -6.07
C HIS A 57 15.46 8.83 -5.79
N ILE A 58 15.24 7.66 -5.20
CA ILE A 58 13.91 7.16 -4.84
C ILE A 58 13.18 8.15 -3.92
N GLN A 59 13.85 8.66 -2.89
CA GLN A 59 13.28 9.65 -1.97
C GLN A 59 12.87 10.95 -2.67
N ASN A 60 13.75 11.49 -3.52
CA ASN A 60 13.46 12.70 -4.28
C ASN A 60 12.25 12.50 -5.21
N THR A 61 12.17 11.35 -5.90
CA THR A 61 11.02 10.99 -6.72
C THR A 61 9.73 10.95 -5.90
N VAL A 62 9.75 10.31 -4.73
CA VAL A 62 8.57 10.24 -3.85
C VAL A 62 8.12 11.63 -3.40
N VAL A 63 9.08 12.48 -2.99
CA VAL A 63 8.79 13.88 -2.63
C VAL A 63 8.22 14.65 -3.81
N HIS A 64 8.71 14.41 -5.03
CA HIS A 64 8.17 15.01 -6.25
C HIS A 64 6.72 14.58 -6.49
N ILE A 65 6.42 13.28 -6.48
CA ILE A 65 5.07 12.73 -6.66
C ILE A 65 4.10 13.32 -5.62
N HIS A 66 4.54 13.42 -4.36
CA HIS A 66 3.74 14.04 -3.30
C HIS A 66 3.45 15.53 -3.57
N LYS A 67 4.40 16.29 -4.12
CA LYS A 67 4.17 17.69 -4.54
C LYS A 67 3.17 17.78 -5.69
N LEU A 68 3.24 16.86 -6.67
CA LEU A 68 2.28 16.80 -7.77
C LEU A 68 0.86 16.53 -7.26
N LEU A 69 0.70 15.58 -6.33
CA LEU A 69 -0.60 15.31 -5.68
C LEU A 69 -1.12 16.53 -4.94
N LYS A 70 -0.29 17.16 -4.10
CA LYS A 70 -0.66 18.40 -3.40
C LYS A 70 -1.16 19.47 -4.36
N TYR A 71 -0.46 19.64 -5.49
CA TYR A 71 -0.87 20.61 -6.50
C TYR A 71 -2.20 20.23 -7.16
N LYS A 72 -2.41 18.95 -7.54
CA LYS A 72 -3.68 18.48 -8.14
C LYS A 72 -4.86 18.66 -7.19
N LEU A 73 -4.68 18.31 -5.92
CA LEU A 73 -5.75 18.30 -4.91
C LEU A 73 -6.01 19.67 -4.28
N ARG A 74 -5.25 20.72 -4.63
CA ARG A 74 -5.29 22.05 -3.98
C ARG A 74 -6.67 22.71 -3.92
N ASN A 75 -7.56 22.39 -4.88
CA ASN A 75 -8.91 22.93 -4.99
C ASN A 75 -10.00 21.90 -4.61
N THR A 76 -9.59 20.79 -4.02
CA THR A 76 -10.48 19.69 -3.61
C THR A 76 -10.50 19.60 -2.09
N SER A 77 -11.54 18.99 -1.52
CA SER A 77 -11.59 18.65 -0.10
C SER A 77 -10.94 17.30 0.22
N ILE A 78 -10.26 16.68 -0.75
CA ILE A 78 -9.66 15.35 -0.61
C ILE A 78 -8.39 15.46 0.24
N PRO A 79 -8.25 14.66 1.32
CA PRO A 79 -7.04 14.66 2.12
C PRO A 79 -5.86 14.10 1.33
N ILE A 80 -4.68 14.70 1.50
CA ILE A 80 -3.45 14.21 0.89
C ILE A 80 -2.99 12.96 1.67
N PRO A 81 -2.70 11.82 1.01
CA PRO A 81 -2.20 10.63 1.69
C PRO A 81 -0.91 10.91 2.44
N LEU A 82 -0.73 10.23 3.57
CA LEU A 82 0.53 10.24 4.29
C LEU A 82 1.49 9.23 3.65
N PHE A 83 2.61 9.71 3.16
CA PHE A 83 3.66 8.88 2.60
C PHE A 83 4.55 8.36 3.75
N GLN A 84 4.54 7.04 4.00
CA GLN A 84 5.37 6.42 5.03
C GLN A 84 6.76 6.05 4.48
N GLY A 85 7.77 5.91 5.35
CA GLY A 85 9.10 5.40 4.96
C GLY A 85 10.06 6.39 4.28
N ILE A 86 9.79 7.71 4.35
CA ILE A 86 10.72 8.75 3.86
C ILE A 86 11.76 9.12 4.92
N ASP A 87 12.35 8.14 5.61
CA ASP A 87 13.33 8.40 6.69
C ASP A 87 14.79 8.43 6.20
N GLY A 88 15.01 8.48 4.88
CA GLY A 88 16.35 8.65 4.33
C GLY A 88 17.16 7.35 4.20
N SER A 89 16.77 6.29 4.89
CA SER A 89 17.61 5.09 5.07
C SER A 89 17.26 3.91 4.17
N CYS A 90 16.03 3.87 3.66
CA CYS A 90 15.48 2.68 3.00
C CYS A 90 15.84 2.57 1.52
N GLU A 91 16.13 1.34 1.10
CA GLU A 91 16.32 0.92 -0.31
C GLU A 91 14.99 0.60 -1.00
N TRP A 92 13.90 0.74 -0.25
CA TRP A 92 12.54 0.46 -0.64
C TRP A 92 11.64 1.51 0.00
N ILE A 93 10.84 2.19 -0.81
CA ILE A 93 9.75 3.04 -0.33
C ILE A 93 8.43 2.50 -0.89
N ALA A 94 7.46 2.30 0.00
CA ALA A 94 6.09 1.96 -0.35
C ALA A 94 5.18 3.17 -0.05
N VAL A 95 4.32 3.50 -1.01
CA VAL A 95 3.39 4.62 -0.94
C VAL A 95 1.99 4.11 -1.22
N ASP A 96 1.09 4.36 -0.27
CA ASP A 96 -0.34 4.17 -0.45
C ASP A 96 -0.98 5.44 -1.04
N MET A 97 -1.51 5.33 -2.25
CA MET A 97 -2.24 6.40 -2.95
C MET A 97 -3.71 6.03 -3.16
N SER A 98 -4.31 5.36 -2.17
CA SER A 98 -5.71 4.93 -2.14
C SER A 98 -6.05 3.83 -3.15
N THR A 99 -5.95 4.10 -4.46
CA THR A 99 -6.24 3.12 -5.52
C THR A 99 -4.99 2.50 -6.14
N ILE A 100 -3.81 3.07 -5.84
CA ILE A 100 -2.52 2.59 -6.32
C ILE A 100 -1.54 2.43 -5.15
N PHE A 101 -0.93 1.27 -5.03
CA PHE A 101 0.26 1.06 -4.20
C PHE A 101 1.53 1.23 -5.03
N LEU A 102 2.25 2.33 -4.82
CA LEU A 102 3.53 2.57 -5.49
C LEU A 102 4.68 2.02 -4.64
N HIS A 103 5.49 1.14 -5.23
CA HIS A 103 6.70 0.59 -4.64
C HIS A 103 7.91 1.01 -5.47
N LEU A 104 8.86 1.71 -4.86
CA LEU A 104 10.11 2.09 -5.50
C LEU A 104 11.28 1.42 -4.79
N PHE A 105 12.13 0.74 -5.56
CA PHE A 105 13.22 -0.08 -5.07
C PHE A 105 14.58 0.31 -5.64
N LEU A 106 15.66 -0.05 -4.95
CA LEU A 106 16.92 -0.35 -5.63
C LEU A 106 16.86 -1.71 -6.32
N PRO A 107 17.57 -1.93 -7.44
CA PRO A 107 17.49 -3.18 -8.20
C PRO A 107 17.77 -4.44 -7.37
N SER A 108 18.79 -4.42 -6.51
CA SER A 108 19.12 -5.54 -5.62
C SER A 108 18.02 -5.85 -4.63
N THR A 109 17.38 -4.82 -4.09
CA THR A 109 16.29 -4.94 -3.11
C THR A 109 15.03 -5.48 -3.76
N ARG A 110 14.69 -5.03 -4.98
CA ARG A 110 13.55 -5.59 -5.74
C ARG A 110 13.73 -7.09 -5.99
N LEU A 111 14.92 -7.51 -6.42
CA LEU A 111 15.22 -8.94 -6.64
C LEU A 111 15.15 -9.75 -5.34
N LYS A 112 15.57 -9.18 -4.22
CA LYS A 112 15.51 -9.85 -2.91
C LYS A 112 14.08 -10.10 -2.45
N TYR A 113 13.19 -9.13 -2.62
CA TYR A 113 11.80 -9.22 -2.13
C TYR A 113 10.82 -9.81 -3.15
N ASP A 114 11.11 -9.67 -4.45
CA ASP A 114 10.37 -10.24 -5.56
C ASP A 114 8.84 -10.17 -5.44
N LEU A 115 8.35 -8.95 -5.16
CA LEU A 115 6.91 -8.71 -5.00
C LEU A 115 6.12 -9.05 -6.26
N GLU A 116 6.76 -8.97 -7.44
CA GLU A 116 6.12 -9.31 -8.70
C GLU A 116 5.69 -10.77 -8.73
N SER A 117 6.58 -11.69 -8.37
CA SER A 117 6.22 -13.12 -8.26
C SER A 117 5.14 -13.36 -7.21
N LEU A 118 5.24 -12.71 -6.04
CA LEU A 118 4.27 -12.87 -4.95
C LEU A 118 2.85 -12.50 -5.40
N TRP A 119 2.70 -11.35 -6.06
CA TRP A 119 1.38 -10.83 -6.44
C TRP A 119 0.90 -11.33 -7.81
N CYS A 120 1.77 -11.87 -8.67
CA CYS A 120 1.38 -12.47 -9.95
C CYS A 120 1.07 -13.97 -9.89
N ALA A 121 1.70 -14.73 -8.98
CA ALA A 121 1.41 -16.16 -8.87
C ALA A 121 -0.07 -16.39 -8.52
N GLY A 122 -0.60 -15.59 -7.61
CA GLY A 122 -1.97 -15.72 -7.12
C GLY A 122 -2.08 -16.74 -5.98
N PRO A 123 -3.18 -16.70 -5.22
CA PRO A 123 -3.34 -17.47 -3.99
C PRO A 123 -3.24 -18.98 -4.22
N GLN A 124 -3.52 -19.47 -5.44
CA GLN A 124 -3.48 -20.89 -5.84
C GLN A 124 -2.10 -21.55 -5.81
N TYR A 125 -1.02 -20.77 -5.67
CA TYR A 125 0.33 -21.30 -5.50
C TYR A 125 0.93 -20.97 -4.11
N ASP A 126 0.12 -20.46 -3.19
CA ASP A 126 0.53 -20.27 -1.80
C ASP A 126 0.07 -21.48 -0.97
N ASP A 127 0.98 -22.45 -0.79
CA ASP A 127 0.73 -23.64 0.02
C ASP A 127 0.28 -23.29 1.45
N GLN A 128 0.68 -22.14 2.02
CA GLN A 128 0.26 -21.75 3.38
C GLN A 128 -1.21 -21.32 3.42
N LEU A 129 -1.75 -20.75 2.33
CA LEU A 129 -3.19 -20.49 2.21
C LEU A 129 -3.99 -21.78 2.18
N PHE A 130 -3.46 -22.85 1.58
CA PHE A 130 -4.13 -24.15 1.49
C PHE A 130 -3.85 -25.08 2.68
N GLN A 131 -2.71 -24.91 3.35
CA GLN A 131 -2.35 -25.66 4.57
C GLN A 131 -3.19 -25.23 5.76
N LYS A 132 -3.69 -23.99 5.78
CA LYS A 132 -4.73 -23.59 6.74
C LYS A 132 -6.05 -24.22 6.32
N ASN A 133 -6.30 -25.41 6.85
CA ASN A 133 -7.63 -26.01 6.91
C ASN A 133 -8.57 -24.93 7.46
N THR A 134 -9.49 -24.40 6.65
CA THR A 134 -10.40 -23.31 7.07
C THR A 134 -11.24 -23.73 8.29
N ALA A 135 -11.34 -25.03 8.54
CA ALA A 135 -11.91 -25.65 9.74
C ALA A 135 -11.15 -25.38 11.06
N GLU A 136 -9.88 -24.96 11.02
CA GLU A 136 -9.04 -24.68 12.21
C GLU A 136 -8.73 -23.19 12.39
N LEU A 137 -9.34 -22.30 11.62
CA LEU A 137 -9.36 -20.89 12.03
C LEU A 137 -10.05 -20.83 13.40
N PRO A 138 -9.39 -20.32 14.46
CA PRO A 138 -10.02 -20.23 15.77
C PRO A 138 -11.36 -19.53 15.58
N ASN A 139 -12.40 -20.23 16.02
CA ASN A 139 -13.79 -19.80 15.94
C ASN A 139 -13.88 -18.28 16.09
N ARG A 140 -14.48 -17.59 15.12
CA ARG A 140 -14.65 -16.12 15.05
C ARG A 140 -15.49 -15.52 16.21
N ASN A 141 -15.54 -16.17 17.37
CA ASN A 141 -15.99 -15.57 18.62
C ASN A 141 -14.79 -14.98 19.35
N PHE A 142 -14.13 -14.00 18.71
CA PHE A 142 -13.17 -13.18 19.41
C PHE A 142 -13.94 -12.36 20.46
N ASN A 143 -13.74 -12.68 21.74
CA ASN A 143 -14.46 -12.04 22.83
C ASN A 143 -13.85 -10.66 23.14
N TRP A 144 -14.40 -9.64 22.49
CA TRP A 144 -13.99 -8.25 22.69
C TRP A 144 -14.16 -7.75 24.13
N GLU A 145 -15.14 -8.27 24.87
CA GLU A 145 -15.41 -7.83 26.25
C GLU A 145 -14.31 -8.28 27.20
N GLN A 146 -13.81 -9.51 27.03
CA GLN A 146 -12.70 -10.03 27.83
C GLN A 146 -11.43 -9.18 27.63
N LEU A 147 -11.03 -8.96 26.37
CA LEU A 147 -9.84 -8.15 26.04
C LEU A 147 -9.95 -6.73 26.60
N LEU A 148 -11.12 -6.10 26.49
CA LEU A 148 -11.34 -4.75 27.00
C LEU A 148 -11.22 -4.70 28.53
N SER A 149 -11.69 -5.74 29.24
CA SER A 149 -11.51 -5.85 30.70
C SER A 149 -10.05 -5.99 31.11
N GLU A 150 -9.27 -6.78 30.36
CA GLU A 150 -7.83 -6.99 30.61
C GLU A 150 -7.05 -5.70 30.40
N ILE A 151 -7.35 -4.93 29.34
CA ILE A 151 -6.73 -3.62 29.07
C ILE A 151 -7.10 -2.60 30.17
N GLN A 152 -8.33 -2.62 30.68
CA GLN A 152 -8.76 -1.72 31.76
C GLN A 152 -8.06 -2.04 33.08
N GLN A 153 -7.91 -3.32 33.42
CA GLN A 153 -7.18 -3.77 34.61
C GLN A 153 -5.69 -3.41 34.50
N ALA A 154 -5.07 -3.60 33.33
CA ALA A 154 -3.66 -3.29 33.12
C ALA A 154 -3.32 -1.80 33.22
N LYS A 155 -4.30 -0.89 33.04
CA LYS A 155 -4.12 0.57 33.19
C LYS A 155 -4.32 1.09 34.61
N GLN A 156 -4.76 0.23 35.54
CA GLN A 156 -4.97 0.56 36.95
C GLN A 156 -3.81 0.09 37.86
N CYS A 157 -2.80 -0.58 37.28
CA CYS A 157 -1.54 -0.91 37.94
C CYS A 157 -0.43 0.10 37.63
#